data_AF-A0A0S2HWG0-F1
#
_entry.id   AF-A0A0S2HWG0-F1
#
_cell.length_a   1.000
_cell.length_b   1.000
_cell.length_c   1.000
_cell.angle_alpha   90.00
_cell.angle_beta   90.00
_cell.angle_gamma   90.00
#
_symmetry.space_group_name_H-M   'P 1'
#
loop_
_entity.id
_entity.type
_entity.pdbx_description
1 polymer ?
#
loop_
_entity_poly.entity_id
_entity_poly.type
_entity_poly.pdbx_seq_one_letter_code
_entity_poly.pdbx_strand_id
1 'polypeptide(L)'
;MEDQNNLYDKLKKMIGDKSANINILQEQIDVKLQMKYFQRAKDIKKTLDKEYDYLSEVNKLYDPEVPTEEKQDLICALASFDKVDYYRALEKYKAHAEEEMQPWVTLGLQESRMLIESELLDEKQLFVSTGLGGKGTNLRYFVVLINNDDEHYTDVQKELIGKEFEYTIKKNGGELEEVHFEEKFAMLTCLLPIEKPVQEILSNTTKECNSFGKFIHEHFLITNVKKMTTDEIKEFLESQAKSDEFTIDLDQNDNPDNEIDNIDPKPE
;
A
#
# COMPACT_ATOMS: atom_id res chain seq x y z
N MET A 1 -15.12 22.38 11.77
CA MET A 1 -13.82 21.73 12.04
C MET A 1 -14.06 20.28 11.70
N GLU A 2 -13.94 19.94 10.43
CA GLU A 2 -14.24 18.59 9.94
C GLU A 2 -13.06 17.68 10.28
N ASP A 3 -13.38 16.55 10.89
CA ASP A 3 -12.47 15.47 11.22
C ASP A 3 -11.80 14.92 9.95
N GLN A 4 -10.73 15.56 9.49
CA GLN A 4 -9.76 14.95 8.59
C GLN A 4 -8.96 13.92 9.42
N ASN A 5 -9.60 12.80 9.74
CA ASN A 5 -8.98 11.66 10.41
C ASN A 5 -7.84 11.15 9.54
N ASN A 6 -6.63 11.59 9.85
CA ASN A 6 -5.42 11.11 9.22
C ASN A 6 -5.35 9.58 9.36
N LEU A 7 -4.94 8.88 8.30
CA LEU A 7 -4.78 7.42 8.30
C LEU A 7 -3.94 6.96 9.50
N TYR A 8 -2.90 7.72 9.83
CA TYR A 8 -2.06 7.46 10.99
C TYR A 8 -2.80 7.55 12.34
N ASP A 9 -3.75 8.47 12.49
CA ASP A 9 -4.55 8.58 13.73
C ASP A 9 -5.52 7.40 13.86
N LYS A 10 -6.09 6.93 12.74
CA LYS A 10 -6.88 5.69 12.72
C LYS A 10 -6.02 4.49 13.13
N LEU A 11 -4.82 4.35 12.57
CA LEU A 11 -3.88 3.27 12.90
C LEU A 11 -3.46 3.33 14.38
N LYS A 12 -3.14 4.51 14.90
CA LYS A 12 -2.83 4.70 16.33
C LYS A 12 -3.97 4.31 17.24
N LYS A 13 -5.21 4.70 16.92
CA LYS A 13 -6.40 4.30 17.69
C LYS A 13 -6.58 2.78 17.72
N MET A 14 -6.24 2.06 16.64
CA MET A 14 -6.30 0.60 16.59
C MET A 14 -5.22 -0.09 17.45
N ILE A 15 -4.02 0.50 17.56
CA ILE A 15 -2.89 -0.09 18.29
C ILE A 15 -2.95 0.20 19.81
N GLY A 16 -3.56 1.31 20.21
CA GLY A 16 -3.55 1.81 21.59
C GLY A 16 -2.24 2.54 21.95
N ASP A 17 -2.02 2.86 23.23
CA ASP A 17 -0.87 3.65 23.74
C ASP A 17 0.51 2.95 23.61
N LYS A 18 0.60 1.80 22.94
CA LYS A 18 1.87 1.09 22.73
C LYS A 18 2.58 1.65 21.49
N SER A 19 3.89 1.89 21.60
CA SER A 19 4.77 2.21 20.47
C SER A 19 4.87 1.01 19.54
N ALA A 20 3.99 0.91 18.55
CA ALA A 20 4.16 -0.03 17.45
C ALA A 20 5.01 0.60 16.35
N ASN A 21 5.95 -0.17 15.82
CA ASN A 21 6.67 0.20 14.60
C ASN A 21 5.79 -0.09 13.39
N ILE A 22 5.75 0.84 12.45
CA ILE A 22 5.00 0.68 11.19
C ILE A 22 5.95 0.16 10.12
N ASN A 23 5.64 -1.00 9.55
CA ASN A 23 6.37 -1.60 8.45
C ASN A 23 5.52 -1.54 7.18
N ILE A 24 5.97 -0.76 6.19
CA ILE A 24 5.25 -0.55 4.93
C ILE A 24 5.82 -1.47 3.85
N LEU A 25 4.94 -2.20 3.15
CA LEU A 25 5.32 -2.99 1.99
C LEU A 25 5.87 -2.07 0.89
N GLN A 26 7.12 -2.28 0.50
CA GLN A 26 7.76 -1.44 -0.52
C GLN A 26 7.36 -1.81 -1.95
N GLU A 27 7.14 -3.11 -2.19
CA GLU A 27 6.80 -3.65 -3.50
C GLU A 27 5.33 -3.37 -3.85
N GLN A 28 5.07 -3.13 -5.15
CA GLN A 28 3.73 -2.95 -5.68
C GLN A 28 3.12 -4.32 -5.94
N ILE A 29 2.10 -4.68 -5.16
CA ILE A 29 1.38 -5.95 -5.30
C ILE A 29 -0.11 -5.65 -5.39
N ASP A 30 -0.81 -6.27 -6.35
CA ASP A 30 -2.26 -6.11 -6.48
C ASP A 30 -2.98 -6.43 -5.17
N VAL A 31 -3.91 -5.56 -4.77
CA VAL A 31 -4.61 -5.66 -3.49
C VAL A 31 -5.39 -6.97 -3.36
N LYS A 32 -5.97 -7.49 -4.46
CA LYS A 32 -6.71 -8.76 -4.43
C LYS A 32 -5.77 -9.92 -4.16
N LEU A 33 -4.56 -9.88 -4.70
CA LEU A 33 -3.53 -10.89 -4.45
C LEU A 33 -3.05 -10.84 -3.00
N GLN A 34 -2.86 -9.64 -2.44
CA GLN A 34 -2.54 -9.47 -1.01
C GLN A 34 -3.63 -10.08 -0.13
N MET A 35 -4.91 -9.79 -0.40
CA MET A 35 -6.03 -10.37 0.34
C MET A 35 -6.05 -11.90 0.25
N LYS A 36 -5.82 -12.45 -0.95
CA LYS A 36 -5.74 -13.90 -1.16
C LYS A 36 -4.61 -14.53 -0.33
N TYR A 37 -3.44 -13.89 -0.31
CA TYR A 37 -2.32 -14.32 0.52
C TYR A 37 -2.70 -14.34 2.01
N PHE A 38 -3.19 -13.22 2.56
CA PHE A 38 -3.47 -13.11 3.99
C PHE A 38 -4.57 -14.06 4.47
N GLN A 39 -5.60 -14.27 3.64
CA GLN A 39 -6.62 -15.28 3.93
C GLN A 39 -6.00 -16.68 4.01
N ARG A 40 -5.18 -17.05 3.01
CA ARG A 40 -4.53 -18.36 2.95
C ARG A 40 -3.53 -18.56 4.10
N ALA A 41 -2.74 -17.54 4.42
CA ALA A 41 -1.83 -17.55 5.57
C ALA A 41 -2.58 -17.70 6.90
N LYS A 42 -3.72 -17.02 7.07
CA LYS A 42 -4.59 -17.18 8.25
C LYS A 42 -5.08 -18.63 8.39
N ASP A 43 -5.51 -19.23 7.29
CA ASP A 43 -6.03 -20.59 7.29
C ASP A 43 -4.92 -21.62 7.54
N ILE A 44 -3.75 -21.47 6.92
CA ILE A 44 -2.57 -22.31 7.17
C ILE A 44 -2.12 -22.24 8.62
N LYS A 45 -2.08 -21.05 9.23
CA LYS A 45 -1.70 -20.88 10.65
C LYS A 45 -2.61 -21.66 11.62
N LYS A 46 -3.89 -21.84 11.30
CA LYS A 46 -4.83 -22.60 12.13
C LYS A 46 -4.55 -24.09 12.11
N THR A 47 -4.06 -24.61 10.99
CA THR A 47 -3.78 -26.05 10.79
C THR A 47 -2.28 -26.37 10.83
N LEU A 48 -1.43 -25.39 11.12
CA LEU A 48 0.02 -25.52 11.09
C LEU A 48 0.50 -26.46 12.20
N ASP A 49 1.23 -27.51 11.81
CA ASP A 49 1.90 -28.39 12.76
C ASP A 49 3.27 -27.80 13.13
N LYS A 50 3.40 -27.32 14.36
CA LYS A 50 4.64 -26.68 14.84
C LYS A 50 5.80 -27.67 15.02
N GLU A 51 5.51 -28.97 15.11
CA GLU A 51 6.53 -30.02 15.23
C GLU A 51 7.01 -30.51 13.86
N TYR A 52 6.27 -30.22 12.79
CA TYR A 52 6.62 -30.62 11.44
C TYR A 52 7.77 -29.79 10.85
N ASP A 53 8.73 -30.48 10.23
CA ASP A 53 9.86 -29.85 9.56
C ASP A 53 9.52 -29.47 8.12
N TYR A 54 8.84 -28.33 7.95
CA TYR A 54 8.53 -27.78 6.63
C TYR A 54 9.78 -27.40 5.80
N LEU A 55 10.97 -27.27 6.40
CA LEU A 55 12.19 -27.02 5.61
C LEU A 55 12.54 -28.21 4.73
N SER A 56 12.18 -29.43 5.16
CA SER A 56 12.39 -30.65 4.36
C SER A 56 11.61 -30.63 3.04
N GLU A 57 10.53 -29.85 2.96
CA GLU A 57 9.67 -29.74 1.78
C GLU A 57 10.06 -28.61 0.83
N VAL A 58 11.04 -27.77 1.17
CA VAL A 58 11.41 -26.58 0.36
C VAL A 58 11.72 -26.92 -1.11
N ASN A 59 12.23 -28.12 -1.39
CA ASN A 59 12.49 -28.57 -2.75
C ASN A 59 11.23 -28.60 -3.63
N LYS A 60 10.05 -28.79 -3.05
CA LYS A 60 8.76 -28.75 -3.77
C LYS A 60 8.50 -27.38 -4.41
N LEU A 61 9.02 -26.29 -3.83
CA LEU A 61 8.88 -24.95 -4.42
C LEU A 61 9.54 -24.83 -5.80
N TYR A 62 10.58 -25.64 -6.05
CA TYR A 62 11.35 -25.67 -7.30
C TYR A 62 10.85 -26.72 -8.29
N ASP A 63 9.94 -27.60 -7.87
CA ASP A 63 9.41 -28.67 -8.70
C ASP A 63 8.28 -28.13 -9.60
N PRO A 64 8.41 -28.18 -10.94
CA PRO A 64 7.36 -27.71 -11.85
C PRO A 64 6.10 -28.58 -11.82
N GLU A 65 6.17 -29.83 -11.36
CA GLU A 65 5.01 -30.73 -11.27
C GLU A 65 4.14 -30.46 -10.03
N VAL A 66 4.67 -29.72 -9.05
CA VAL A 66 3.93 -29.35 -7.84
C VAL A 66 2.93 -28.23 -8.17
N PRO A 67 1.63 -28.40 -7.85
CA PRO A 67 0.62 -27.38 -8.11
C PRO A 67 0.94 -26.05 -7.44
N THR A 68 0.61 -24.94 -8.11
CA THR A 68 0.78 -23.57 -7.59
C THR A 68 0.18 -23.40 -6.20
N GLU A 69 -1.00 -23.98 -5.94
CA GLU A 69 -1.66 -23.91 -4.64
C GLU A 69 -0.86 -24.56 -3.51
N GLU A 70 -0.23 -25.71 -3.76
CA GLU A 70 0.63 -26.38 -2.77
C GLU A 70 1.89 -25.55 -2.50
N LYS A 71 2.47 -24.93 -3.55
CA LYS A 71 3.58 -23.99 -3.37
C LYS A 71 3.17 -22.78 -2.53
N GLN A 72 1.96 -22.24 -2.74
CA GLN A 72 1.42 -21.13 -1.97
C GLN A 72 1.25 -21.51 -0.49
N ASP A 73 0.70 -22.69 -0.20
CA ASP A 73 0.56 -23.22 1.16
C ASP A 73 1.91 -23.36 1.85
N LEU A 74 2.89 -23.92 1.14
CA LEU A 74 4.23 -24.09 1.68
C LEU A 74 4.91 -22.74 1.96
N ILE A 75 4.72 -21.72 1.11
CA ILE A 75 5.22 -20.36 1.39
C ILE A 75 4.58 -19.79 2.66
N CYS A 76 3.25 -19.88 2.80
CA CYS A 76 2.53 -19.41 3.98
C CYS A 76 2.98 -20.16 5.25
N ALA A 77 3.19 -21.48 5.16
CA ALA A 77 3.69 -22.29 6.25
C ALA A 77 5.09 -21.86 6.66
N LEU A 78 6.00 -21.69 5.70
CA LEU A 78 7.37 -21.26 5.96
C LEU A 78 7.42 -19.85 6.59
N ALA A 79 6.57 -18.93 6.12
CA ALA A 79 6.49 -17.57 6.62
C ALA A 79 5.94 -17.46 8.06
N SER A 80 5.25 -18.50 8.53
CA SER A 80 4.61 -18.53 9.86
C SER A 80 5.56 -18.88 11.00
N PHE A 81 6.84 -19.17 10.72
CA PHE A 81 7.86 -19.45 11.72
C PHE A 81 8.79 -18.25 11.93
N ASP A 82 9.10 -17.97 13.20
CA ASP A 82 10.05 -16.96 13.69
C ASP A 82 11.53 -17.38 13.54
N LYS A 83 11.82 -18.30 12.61
CA LYS A 83 13.15 -18.91 12.44
C LYS A 83 13.86 -18.36 11.21
N VAL A 84 15.10 -17.91 11.42
CA VAL A 84 15.95 -17.35 10.35
C VAL A 84 16.18 -18.33 9.19
N ASP A 85 16.24 -19.64 9.45
CA ASP A 85 16.46 -20.63 8.40
C ASP A 85 15.25 -20.75 7.44
N TYR A 86 14.04 -20.54 7.95
CA TYR A 86 12.80 -20.52 7.15
C TYR A 86 12.75 -19.26 6.28
N TYR A 87 13.06 -18.10 6.88
CA TYR A 87 13.23 -16.85 6.13
C TYR A 87 14.26 -17.00 4.98
N ARG A 88 15.43 -17.57 5.28
CA ARG A 88 16.50 -17.78 4.29
C ARG A 88 16.09 -18.76 3.18
N ALA A 89 15.26 -19.76 3.49
CA ALA A 89 14.75 -20.68 2.48
C ALA A 89 13.84 -19.96 1.47
N LEU A 90 12.92 -19.11 1.96
CA LEU A 90 12.09 -18.25 1.13
C LEU A 90 12.92 -17.25 0.32
N GLU A 91 13.96 -16.67 0.92
CA GLU A 91 14.82 -15.66 0.29
C GLU A 91 15.60 -16.27 -0.89
N LYS A 92 16.13 -17.48 -0.70
CA LYS A 92 16.78 -18.24 -1.78
C LYS A 92 15.80 -18.61 -2.90
N TYR A 93 14.57 -18.98 -2.53
CA TYR A 93 13.54 -19.31 -3.51
C TYR A 93 13.10 -18.09 -4.33
N LYS A 94 13.00 -16.90 -3.73
CA LYS A 94 12.63 -15.65 -4.44
C LYS A 94 13.45 -15.41 -5.71
N ALA A 95 14.75 -15.70 -5.66
CA ALA A 95 15.65 -15.53 -6.81
C ALA A 95 15.33 -16.47 -7.99
N HIS A 96 14.60 -17.56 -7.75
CA HIS A 96 14.25 -18.58 -8.75
C HIS A 96 12.73 -18.71 -8.94
N ALA A 97 11.94 -17.95 -8.20
CA ALA A 97 10.49 -18.04 -8.23
C ALA A 97 9.96 -17.54 -9.58
N GLU A 98 9.00 -18.29 -10.11
CA GLU A 98 8.25 -17.93 -11.31
C GLU A 98 7.48 -16.62 -11.09
N GLU A 99 7.16 -15.89 -12.16
CA GLU A 99 6.52 -14.58 -12.10
C GLU A 99 5.22 -14.59 -11.27
N GLU A 100 4.41 -15.65 -11.39
CA GLU A 100 3.18 -15.82 -10.62
C GLU A 100 3.43 -16.01 -9.11
N MET A 101 4.58 -16.57 -8.73
CA MET A 101 4.94 -16.84 -7.34
C MET A 101 5.69 -15.69 -6.69
N GLN A 102 6.26 -14.76 -7.48
CA GLN A 102 7.00 -13.61 -6.96
C GLN A 102 6.24 -12.84 -5.86
N PRO A 103 4.96 -12.47 -6.06
CA PRO A 103 4.23 -11.72 -5.03
C PRO A 103 4.00 -12.54 -3.75
N TRP A 104 3.75 -13.85 -3.86
CA TRP A 104 3.56 -14.73 -2.72
C TRP A 104 4.82 -14.84 -1.87
N VAL A 105 5.97 -15.03 -2.53
CA VAL A 105 7.26 -15.11 -1.84
C VAL A 105 7.64 -13.77 -1.21
N THR A 106 7.38 -12.65 -1.89
CA THR A 106 7.57 -11.32 -1.30
C THR A 106 6.73 -11.13 -0.04
N LEU A 107 5.43 -11.44 -0.09
CA LEU A 107 4.54 -11.32 1.06
C LEU A 107 4.96 -12.25 2.20
N GLY A 108 5.35 -13.49 1.90
CA GLY A 108 5.86 -14.43 2.89
C GLY A 108 7.18 -14.00 3.54
N LEU A 109 8.11 -13.44 2.77
CA LEU A 109 9.35 -12.87 3.32
C LEU A 109 9.08 -11.68 4.23
N GLN A 110 8.13 -10.83 3.85
CA GLN A 110 7.75 -9.66 4.62
C GLN A 110 7.08 -10.06 5.94
N GLU A 111 6.17 -11.03 5.90
CA GLU A 111 5.53 -11.60 7.09
C GLU A 111 6.55 -12.27 8.01
N SER A 112 7.44 -13.11 7.45
CA SER A 112 8.50 -13.78 8.22
C SER A 112 9.45 -12.79 8.88
N ARG A 113 9.87 -11.74 8.16
CA ARG A 113 10.68 -10.65 8.70
C ARG A 113 9.99 -9.96 9.86
N MET A 114 8.72 -9.59 9.68
CA MET A 114 7.94 -8.93 10.72
C MET A 114 7.81 -9.80 11.97
N LEU A 115 7.58 -11.10 11.81
CA LEU A 115 7.47 -12.04 12.92
C LEU A 115 8.80 -12.14 13.69
N ILE A 116 9.92 -12.27 12.98
CA ILE A 116 11.27 -12.30 13.58
C ILE A 116 11.57 -10.98 14.31
N GLU A 117 11.29 -9.83 13.68
CA GLU A 117 11.51 -8.51 14.28
C GLU A 117 10.64 -8.29 15.52
N SER A 118 9.38 -8.74 15.50
CA SER A 118 8.46 -8.65 16.62
C SER A 118 8.94 -9.48 17.82
N GLU A 119 9.42 -10.70 17.59
CA GLU A 119 9.97 -11.57 18.64
C GLU A 119 11.29 -11.01 19.22
N LEU A 120 12.14 -10.40 18.39
CA LEU A 120 13.40 -9.82 18.83
C LEU A 120 13.23 -8.53 19.65
N LEU A 121 12.24 -7.71 19.31
CA LEU A 121 12.02 -6.40 19.92
C LEU A 121 10.99 -6.41 21.07
N ASP A 122 10.24 -7.51 21.25
CA ASP A 122 9.08 -7.60 22.15
C ASP A 122 8.08 -6.44 21.92
N GLU A 123 7.98 -6.00 20.67
CA GLU A 123 7.13 -4.90 20.22
C GLU A 123 6.21 -5.37 19.10
N LYS A 124 4.93 -4.94 19.18
CA LYS A 124 3.97 -5.21 18.09
C LYS A 124 4.38 -4.44 16.85
N GLN A 125 4.59 -5.15 15.75
CA GLN A 125 4.81 -4.56 14.43
C GLN A 125 3.47 -4.39 13.71
N LEU A 126 3.18 -3.19 13.20
CA LEU A 126 2.03 -2.96 12.34
C LEU A 126 2.46 -3.06 10.88
N PHE A 127 1.88 -4.01 10.16
CA PHE A 127 2.07 -4.13 8.72
C PHE A 127 1.06 -3.28 7.96
N VAL A 128 1.55 -2.39 7.10
CA VAL A 128 0.73 -1.59 6.19
C VAL A 128 1.10 -1.96 4.75
N SER A 129 0.13 -2.42 3.99
CA SER A 129 0.30 -2.68 2.57
C SER A 129 -0.72 -1.90 1.75
N THR A 130 -0.26 -1.40 0.62
CA THR A 130 -1.07 -0.69 -0.38
C THR A 130 -0.71 -1.23 -1.75
N GLY A 131 -1.55 -1.03 -2.76
CA GLY A 131 -1.26 -1.56 -4.09
C GLY A 131 -0.08 -0.85 -4.77
N LEU A 132 0.16 0.42 -4.46
CA LEU A 132 1.33 1.19 -4.90
C LEU A 132 2.55 1.05 -3.99
N GLY A 133 2.43 0.37 -2.86
CA GLY A 133 3.51 0.19 -1.88
C GLY A 133 3.97 1.51 -1.24
N GLY A 134 5.20 1.50 -0.71
CA GLY A 134 5.82 2.65 -0.06
C GLY A 134 7.33 2.56 0.10
N LYS A 135 7.90 3.38 0.98
CA LYS A 135 9.34 3.42 1.27
C LYS A 135 9.56 4.01 2.66
N GLY A 136 10.15 3.23 3.57
CA GLY A 136 10.28 3.63 4.98
C GLY A 136 8.90 3.82 5.61
N THR A 137 8.63 5.01 6.17
CA THR A 137 7.32 5.41 6.71
C THR A 137 6.44 6.15 5.70
N ASN A 138 6.89 6.27 4.45
CA ASN A 138 6.16 6.96 3.40
C ASN A 138 5.31 5.97 2.58
N LEU A 139 4.07 6.37 2.31
CA LEU A 139 3.17 5.68 1.38
C LEU A 139 3.22 6.32 0.00
N ARG A 140 3.09 5.50 -1.04
CA ARG A 140 3.02 5.96 -2.42
C ARG A 140 1.58 6.29 -2.79
N TYR A 141 1.40 7.47 -3.37
CA TYR A 141 0.13 7.99 -3.85
C TYR A 141 0.23 8.30 -5.34
N PHE A 142 -0.85 8.00 -6.05
CA PHE A 142 -1.13 8.48 -7.39
C PHE A 142 -2.15 9.61 -7.29
N VAL A 143 -1.80 10.79 -7.80
CA VAL A 143 -2.60 12.02 -7.73
C VAL A 143 -2.91 12.48 -9.14
N VAL A 144 -4.15 12.87 -9.41
CA VAL A 144 -4.56 13.44 -10.70
C VAL A 144 -5.14 14.83 -10.50
N LEU A 145 -4.49 15.82 -11.11
CA LEU A 145 -4.95 17.20 -11.16
C LEU A 145 -5.63 17.46 -12.51
N ILE A 146 -6.78 18.15 -12.48
CA ILE A 146 -7.61 18.40 -13.66
C ILE A 146 -7.50 19.87 -14.04
N ASN A 147 -7.24 20.16 -15.31
CA ASN A 147 -7.25 21.54 -15.81
C ASN A 147 -8.70 22.06 -15.89
N ASN A 148 -8.93 23.29 -15.42
CA ASN A 148 -10.25 23.93 -15.44
C ASN A 148 -10.75 24.25 -16.86
N ASP A 149 -9.83 24.53 -17.79
CA ASP A 149 -10.19 25.00 -19.13
C ASP A 149 -10.56 23.86 -20.09
N ASP A 150 -10.62 22.61 -19.60
CA ASP A 150 -10.80 21.38 -20.41
C ASP A 150 -9.71 21.20 -21.50
N GLU A 151 -8.62 21.97 -21.38
CA GLU A 151 -7.49 22.02 -22.31
C GLU A 151 -6.22 21.42 -21.70
N HIS A 152 -5.22 21.24 -22.55
CA HIS A 152 -3.91 20.79 -22.11
C HIS A 152 -3.22 21.85 -21.26
N TYR A 153 -2.45 21.41 -20.26
CA TYR A 153 -1.57 22.33 -19.54
C TYR A 153 -0.52 22.93 -20.49
N THR A 154 -0.33 24.25 -20.41
CA THR A 154 0.77 24.96 -21.07
C THR A 154 2.10 24.59 -20.43
N ASP A 155 3.21 24.79 -21.14
CA ASP A 155 4.55 24.46 -20.61
C ASP A 155 4.87 25.23 -19.31
N VAL A 156 4.41 26.47 -19.19
CA VAL A 156 4.55 27.27 -17.97
C VAL A 156 3.76 26.66 -16.81
N GLN A 157 2.53 26.21 -17.05
CA GLN A 157 1.71 25.55 -16.02
C GLN A 157 2.32 24.21 -15.61
N LYS A 158 2.85 23.42 -16.57
CA LYS A 158 3.53 22.15 -16.28
C LYS A 158 4.75 22.36 -15.39
N GLU A 159 5.59 23.35 -15.72
CA GLU A 159 6.78 23.69 -14.93
C GLU A 159 6.39 24.16 -13.52
N LEU A 160 5.35 24.99 -13.40
CA LEU A 160 4.84 25.47 -12.12
C LEU A 160 4.34 24.30 -11.25
N ILE A 161 3.48 23.42 -11.80
CA ILE A 161 2.98 22.25 -11.09
C ILE A 161 4.14 21.38 -10.60
N GLY A 162 5.08 21.06 -11.50
CA GLY A 162 6.23 20.23 -11.14
C GLY A 162 7.03 20.81 -9.98
N LYS A 163 7.36 22.10 -10.03
CA LYS A 163 8.17 22.78 -9.00
C LYS A 163 7.46 22.91 -7.67
N GLU A 164 6.19 23.35 -7.66
CA GLU A 164 5.44 23.56 -6.41
C GLU A 164 5.18 22.22 -5.70
N PHE A 165 4.77 21.18 -6.45
CA PHE A 165 4.59 19.86 -5.87
C PHE A 165 5.92 19.26 -5.39
N GLU A 166 7.00 19.37 -6.17
CA GLU A 166 8.31 18.87 -5.73
C GLU A 166 8.76 19.57 -4.44
N TYR A 167 8.64 20.89 -4.37
CA TYR A 167 9.01 21.68 -3.20
C TYR A 167 8.19 21.28 -1.97
N THR A 168 6.87 21.26 -2.10
CA THR A 168 5.98 21.01 -0.96
C THR A 168 6.05 19.56 -0.48
N ILE A 169 6.17 18.58 -1.40
CA ILE A 169 6.36 17.17 -1.03
C ILE A 169 7.69 16.98 -0.29
N LYS A 170 8.80 17.52 -0.82
CA LYS A 170 10.12 17.43 -0.15
C LYS A 170 10.13 18.12 1.21
N LYS A 171 9.51 19.30 1.33
CA LYS A 171 9.37 20.03 2.59
C LYS A 171 8.66 19.22 3.67
N ASN A 172 7.76 18.33 3.29
CA ASN A 172 7.03 17.44 4.20
C ASN A 172 7.72 16.09 4.43
N GLY A 173 8.96 15.89 3.95
CA GLY A 173 9.69 14.63 4.11
C GLY A 173 9.31 13.55 3.10
N GLY A 174 8.63 13.94 2.01
CA GLY A 174 8.27 13.07 0.90
C GLY A 174 9.23 13.14 -0.29
N GLU A 175 8.87 12.42 -1.35
CA GLU A 175 9.60 12.38 -2.62
C GLU A 175 8.58 12.42 -3.78
N LEU A 176 8.76 13.34 -4.74
CA LEU A 176 8.00 13.32 -5.99
C LEU A 176 8.75 12.41 -6.96
N GLU A 177 8.13 11.28 -7.31
CA GLU A 177 8.78 10.22 -8.11
C GLU A 177 8.55 10.40 -9.60
N GLU A 178 7.33 10.82 -9.99
CA GLU A 178 6.96 10.96 -11.40
C GLU A 178 5.93 12.07 -11.58
N VAL A 179 6.04 12.81 -12.69
CA VAL A 179 5.02 13.73 -13.16
C VAL A 179 4.83 13.48 -14.65
N HIS A 180 3.60 13.15 -15.03
CA HIS A 180 3.19 12.92 -16.40
C HIS A 180 2.02 13.84 -16.74
N PHE A 181 2.00 14.38 -17.95
CA PHE A 181 0.93 15.26 -18.42
C PHE A 181 0.33 14.68 -19.69
N GLU A 182 -0.98 14.53 -19.68
CA GLU A 182 -1.72 13.96 -20.81
C GLU A 182 -3.11 14.60 -20.89
N GLU A 183 -3.46 15.11 -22.06
CA GLU A 183 -4.69 15.90 -22.23
C GLU A 183 -4.79 17.00 -21.15
N LYS A 184 -5.92 17.07 -20.46
CA LYS A 184 -6.21 17.99 -19.35
C LYS A 184 -5.73 17.51 -17.99
N PHE A 185 -5.01 16.39 -17.91
CA PHE A 185 -4.62 15.76 -16.66
C PHE A 185 -3.12 15.94 -16.38
N ALA A 186 -2.80 16.23 -15.13
CA ALA A 186 -1.46 16.07 -14.57
C ALA A 186 -1.50 14.90 -13.59
N MET A 187 -0.75 13.85 -13.89
CA MET A 187 -0.66 12.62 -13.12
C MET A 187 0.66 12.61 -12.36
N LEU A 188 0.59 12.59 -11.03
CA LEU A 188 1.76 12.62 -10.16
C LEU A 188 1.84 11.31 -9.37
N THR A 189 3.05 10.77 -9.25
CA THR A 189 3.35 9.71 -8.28
C THR A 189 4.27 10.28 -7.21
N CYS A 190 3.88 10.18 -5.95
CA CYS A 190 4.67 10.70 -4.84
C CYS A 190 4.64 9.81 -3.61
N LEU A 191 5.72 9.87 -2.83
CA LEU A 191 5.84 9.31 -1.51
C LEU A 191 5.59 10.40 -0.47
N LEU A 192 4.66 10.17 0.46
CA LEU A 192 4.39 11.08 1.58
C LEU A 192 4.33 10.30 2.90
N PRO A 193 4.82 10.87 4.02
CA PRO A 193 4.74 10.22 5.32
C PRO A 193 3.30 9.98 5.73
N ILE A 194 3.00 8.77 6.20
CA ILE A 194 1.64 8.38 6.66
C ILE A 194 1.15 9.27 7.81
N GLU A 195 2.09 9.82 8.59
CA GLU A 195 1.86 10.69 9.74
C GLU A 195 1.32 12.08 9.37
N LYS A 196 1.40 12.47 8.09
CA LYS A 196 1.04 13.80 7.63
C LYS A 196 -0.36 13.83 7.01
N PRO A 197 -1.10 14.96 7.10
CA PRO A 197 -2.40 15.10 6.46
C PRO A 197 -2.22 15.27 4.95
N VAL A 198 -2.10 14.14 4.23
CA VAL A 198 -1.79 14.10 2.79
C VAL A 198 -2.77 14.95 1.97
N GLN A 199 -4.07 14.86 2.25
CA GLN A 199 -5.08 15.66 1.55
C GLN A 199 -4.88 17.16 1.74
N GLU A 200 -4.54 17.60 2.95
CA GLU A 200 -4.29 19.01 3.25
C GLU A 200 -3.05 19.51 2.51
N ILE A 201 -1.97 18.73 2.51
CA ILE A 201 -0.72 19.05 1.79
C ILE A 201 -1.02 19.27 0.31
N LEU A 202 -1.70 18.33 -0.34
CA LEU A 202 -2.01 18.40 -1.77
C LEU A 202 -2.99 19.54 -2.07
N SER A 203 -4.03 19.70 -1.26
CA SER A 203 -5.02 20.78 -1.43
C SER A 203 -4.39 22.16 -1.31
N ASN A 204 -3.48 22.35 -0.35
CA ASN A 204 -2.77 23.61 -0.17
C ASN A 204 -1.82 23.88 -1.34
N THR A 205 -1.11 22.87 -1.82
CA THR A 205 -0.24 22.98 -3.01
C THR A 205 -1.05 23.38 -4.25
N THR A 206 -2.22 22.78 -4.46
CA THR A 206 -3.12 23.14 -5.57
C THR A 206 -3.59 24.60 -5.47
N LYS A 207 -3.90 25.09 -4.26
CA LYS A 207 -4.26 26.50 -4.03
C LYS A 207 -3.10 27.46 -4.31
N GLU A 208 -1.88 27.07 -3.96
CA GLU A 208 -0.66 27.84 -4.27
C GLU A 208 -0.48 27.96 -5.79
N CYS A 209 -0.53 26.85 -6.53
CA CYS A 209 -0.51 26.87 -8.00
C CYS A 209 -1.61 27.78 -8.58
N ASN A 210 -2.84 27.70 -8.06
CA ASN A 210 -3.96 28.50 -8.52
C ASN A 210 -3.84 30.00 -8.23
N SER A 211 -2.93 30.41 -7.33
CA SER A 211 -2.64 31.83 -7.12
C SER A 211 -1.96 32.49 -8.33
N PHE A 212 -1.41 31.68 -9.25
CA PHE A 212 -0.77 32.12 -10.50
C PHE A 212 -1.69 32.04 -11.73
N GLY A 213 -2.95 31.59 -11.59
CA GLY A 213 -3.87 31.58 -12.74
C GLY A 213 -5.14 30.72 -12.66
N LYS A 214 -5.57 30.25 -11.48
CA LYS A 214 -6.79 29.42 -11.27
C LYS A 214 -7.04 28.34 -12.35
N PHE A 215 -6.00 27.64 -12.77
CA PHE A 215 -6.03 26.70 -13.89
C PHE A 215 -6.17 25.25 -13.45
N ILE A 216 -6.00 24.94 -12.17
CA ILE A 216 -6.22 23.60 -11.61
C ILE A 216 -7.60 23.59 -10.93
N HIS A 217 -8.37 22.55 -11.17
CA HIS A 217 -9.64 22.32 -10.50
C HIS A 217 -9.45 22.11 -8.99
N GLU A 218 -10.41 22.56 -8.18
CA GLU A 218 -10.31 22.47 -6.71
C GLU A 218 -10.35 21.01 -6.23
N HIS A 219 -11.12 20.18 -6.92
CA HIS A 219 -11.15 18.73 -6.71
C HIS A 219 -10.07 18.06 -7.56
N PHE A 220 -9.34 17.15 -6.93
CA PHE A 220 -8.35 16.28 -7.54
C PHE A 220 -8.61 14.83 -7.11
N LEU A 221 -8.07 13.88 -7.86
CA LEU A 221 -8.13 12.47 -7.49
C LEU A 221 -6.86 12.08 -6.73
N ILE A 222 -7.01 11.24 -5.70
CA ILE A 222 -5.88 10.61 -5.00
C ILE A 222 -6.19 9.13 -4.72
N THR A 223 -5.21 8.25 -4.92
CA THR A 223 -5.29 6.83 -4.54
C THR A 223 -3.92 6.27 -4.16
N ASN A 224 -3.89 5.27 -3.29
CA ASN A 224 -2.69 4.46 -2.97
C ASN A 224 -2.81 3.03 -3.52
N VAL A 225 -3.82 2.75 -4.35
CA VAL A 225 -4.14 1.40 -4.84
C VAL A 225 -3.42 1.09 -6.15
N LYS A 226 -3.62 1.90 -7.19
CA LYS A 226 -2.96 1.70 -8.48
C LYS A 226 -2.79 3.02 -9.23
N LYS A 227 -1.87 3.04 -10.19
CA LYS A 227 -1.85 4.09 -11.21
C LYS A 227 -3.02 3.84 -12.16
N MET A 228 -3.64 4.90 -12.64
CA MET A 228 -4.75 4.82 -13.57
C MET A 228 -4.34 5.39 -14.92
N THR A 229 -4.89 4.82 -15.98
CA THR A 229 -4.76 5.37 -17.34
C THR A 229 -5.70 6.57 -17.50
N THR A 230 -5.45 7.39 -18.53
CA THR A 230 -6.32 8.50 -18.91
C THR A 230 -7.77 8.06 -19.11
N ASP A 231 -8.00 6.88 -19.71
CA ASP A 231 -9.35 6.34 -19.92
C ASP A 231 -10.02 5.94 -18.60
N GLU A 232 -9.32 5.27 -17.69
CA GLU A 232 -9.84 4.93 -16.37
C GLU A 232 -10.18 6.19 -15.55
N ILE A 233 -9.36 7.24 -15.66
CA ILE A 233 -9.60 8.53 -15.01
C ILE A 233 -10.90 9.16 -15.56
N LYS A 234 -11.10 9.15 -16.88
CA LYS A 234 -12.33 9.68 -17.50
C LYS A 234 -13.56 8.91 -17.05
N GLU A 235 -13.52 7.58 -17.09
CA GLU A 235 -14.61 6.72 -16.61
C GLU A 235 -14.95 6.98 -15.14
N PHE A 236 -13.92 7.12 -14.29
CA PHE A 236 -14.11 7.45 -12.88
C PHE A 236 -14.82 8.80 -12.70
N LEU A 237 -14.34 9.85 -13.37
CA LEU A 237 -14.95 11.18 -13.29
C LEU A 237 -16.38 11.22 -13.83
N GLU A 238 -16.68 10.48 -14.89
CA GLU A 238 -18.03 10.36 -15.43
C GLU A 238 -18.99 9.61 -14.49
N SER A 239 -18.51 8.59 -13.77
CA SER A 239 -19.32 7.87 -12.79
C SER A 239 -19.70 8.75 -11.60
N GLN A 240 -18.76 9.57 -11.12
CA GLN A 240 -18.97 10.51 -10.02
C GLN A 240 -19.88 11.69 -10.42
N ALA A 241 -19.82 12.12 -11.69
CA ALA A 241 -20.72 13.15 -12.21
C ALA A 241 -22.18 12.68 -12.33
N LYS A 242 -22.43 11.36 -12.35
CA LYS A 242 -23.78 10.77 -12.42
C LYS A 242 -24.41 10.50 -11.05
N SER A 243 -23.64 10.57 -9.96
CA SER A 243 -24.11 10.26 -8.60
C SER A 243 -24.61 11.47 -7.80
N ASP A 244 -24.53 12.71 -8.29
CA ASP A 244 -24.90 13.96 -7.58
C ASP A 244 -24.28 14.13 -6.16
N GLU A 245 -23.30 13.29 -5.83
CA GLU A 245 -22.50 13.31 -4.60
C GLU A 245 -21.02 13.37 -5.02
N PHE A 246 -20.42 14.56 -4.96
CA PHE A 246 -18.96 14.70 -4.96
C PHE A 246 -18.45 14.41 -3.54
N THR A 247 -18.60 13.17 -3.11
CA THR A 247 -17.93 12.63 -1.92
C THR A 247 -16.70 11.86 -2.40
N ILE A 248 -15.51 12.38 -2.03
CA ILE A 248 -14.25 11.66 -2.17
C ILE A 248 -14.27 10.57 -1.10
N ASP A 249 -14.80 9.40 -1.47
CA ASP A 249 -14.91 8.27 -0.56
C ASP A 249 -13.53 7.61 -0.40
N LEU A 250 -12.89 7.88 0.74
CA LEU A 250 -11.85 7.04 1.30
C LEU A 250 -12.56 5.98 2.14
N ASP A 251 -12.43 4.71 1.78
CA ASP A 251 -12.97 3.54 2.50
C ASP A 251 -14.44 3.19 2.20
N GLN A 252 -14.72 2.47 1.09
CA GLN A 252 -15.78 1.46 1.10
C GLN A 252 -15.17 0.06 1.06
N ASN A 253 -14.74 -0.39 2.24
CA ASN A 253 -14.87 -1.78 2.66
C ASN A 253 -15.86 -1.79 3.83
N ASP A 254 -17.13 -1.51 3.54
CA ASP A 254 -18.23 -1.88 4.42
C ASP A 254 -18.40 -3.41 4.34
N ASN A 255 -17.66 -4.12 5.20
CA ASN A 255 -18.04 -5.47 5.60
C ASN A 255 -18.10 -5.51 7.13
N PRO A 256 -19.30 -5.64 7.74
CA PRO A 256 -19.48 -5.54 9.19
C PRO A 256 -18.96 -6.75 10.00
N ASP A 257 -18.25 -7.70 9.40
CA ASP A 257 -17.81 -8.95 10.05
C ASP A 257 -16.28 -9.13 10.16
N ASN A 258 -15.54 -8.05 10.42
CA ASN A 258 -14.15 -8.19 10.87
C ASN A 258 -14.12 -8.52 12.38
N GLU A 259 -14.33 -9.79 12.71
CA GLU A 259 -13.92 -10.36 14.00
C GLU A 259 -12.39 -10.18 14.14
N ILE A 260 -12.03 -9.25 15.01
CA ILE A 260 -10.66 -9.06 15.49
C ILE A 260 -10.34 -10.26 16.38
N ASP A 261 -9.61 -11.23 15.84
CA ASP A 261 -8.98 -12.28 16.65
C ASP A 261 -7.93 -11.61 17.55
N ASN A 262 -8.35 -11.28 18.78
CA ASN A 262 -7.43 -11.08 19.89
C ASN A 262 -6.66 -12.39 20.06
N ILE A 263 -5.37 -12.37 19.74
CA ILE A 263 -4.46 -13.45 20.14
C ILE A 263 -4.39 -13.40 21.66
N ASP A 264 -5.13 -14.32 22.29
CA ASP A 264 -5.10 -14.54 23.74
C ASP A 264 -3.66 -14.82 24.20
N PRO A 265 -3.21 -14.23 25.32
CA PRO A 265 -1.96 -14.64 25.95
C PRO A 265 -2.14 -16.06 26.51
N LYS A 266 -1.23 -16.96 26.17
CA LYS A 266 -1.21 -18.34 26.69
C LYS A 266 -1.32 -18.37 28.22
N PRO A 267 -2.06 -19.33 28.80
CA PRO A 267 -2.04 -19.57 30.24
C PRO A 267 -0.75 -20.30 30.65
N GLU A 268 -0.35 -20.05 31.90
CA GLU A 268 0.81 -20.61 32.63
C GLU A 268 0.96 -22.14 32.55
#